data_AF-A0A1Q3PBK9-F1
#
_entry.id   AF-A0A1Q3PBK9-F1
#
_cell.length_a   1.000
_cell.length_b   1.000
_cell.length_c   1.000
_cell.angle_alpha   90.00
_cell.angle_beta   90.00
_cell.angle_gamma   90.00
#
_symmetry.space_group_name_H-M   'P 1'
#
loop_
_entity.id
_entity.type
_entity.pdbx_description
1 polymer ?
#
loop_
_entity_poly.entity_id
_entity_poly.type
_entity_poly.pdbx_seq_one_letter_code
_entity_poly.pdbx_strand_id
1 'polypeptide(L)'
;MHYSSEQLIVLFTYLPVLAAAAMAVVRYRGAGPAVRMLCWLIFFALLIESISRVFWFFKVSNLFLWPVYITLEFALLTWMYSLVLDQQWLMRLRGWMLGVFTIVVLLRELGQHGQSVWIDNAGRSIESVVVIFLALAYFYKVFQELKVQNLLLEPFFWVSAGLLLFFSGNFLIFIFMNFILLYSKNLNDQIWVIHALMNYVLYITYAIALWVGRGK
;
A
#
# COMPACT_ATOMS: atom_id res chain seq x y z
N MET A 1 17.54 22.78 13.53
CA MET A 1 16.69 21.63 13.93
C MET A 1 17.56 20.39 13.78
N HIS A 2 17.88 19.69 14.88
CA HIS A 2 18.57 18.40 14.80
C HIS A 2 17.50 17.32 14.54
N TYR A 3 17.52 16.74 13.34
CA TYR A 3 16.71 15.57 13.03
C TYR A 3 17.37 14.32 13.62
N SER A 4 16.57 13.42 14.19
CA SER A 4 17.09 12.13 14.64
C SER A 4 17.42 11.23 13.44
N SER A 5 18.27 10.23 13.64
CA SER A 5 18.67 9.28 12.59
C SER A 5 17.44 8.57 11.97
N GLU A 6 16.43 8.29 12.78
CA GLU A 6 15.17 7.67 12.37
C GLU A 6 14.35 8.61 11.48
N GLN A 7 14.30 9.90 11.80
CA GLN A 7 13.60 10.91 10.99
C GLN A 7 14.25 11.08 9.62
N LEU A 8 15.58 10.98 9.54
CA LEU A 8 16.30 11.00 8.27
C LEU A 8 15.95 9.78 7.43
N ILE A 9 15.90 8.58 8.01
CA ILE A 9 15.48 7.36 7.30
C ILE A 9 14.07 7.51 6.72
N VAL A 10 13.13 8.05 7.49
CA VAL A 10 11.75 8.32 7.02
C VAL A 10 11.71 9.39 5.92
N LEU A 11 12.67 10.32 5.89
CA LEU A 11 12.78 11.26 4.78
C LEU A 11 13.26 10.55 3.49
N PHE A 12 14.24 9.64 3.63
CA PHE A 12 14.79 8.87 2.52
C PHE A 12 13.79 7.91 1.87
N THR A 13 12.75 7.47 2.60
CA THR A 13 11.68 6.64 2.00
C THR A 13 10.88 7.35 0.92
N TYR A 14 10.99 8.68 0.79
CA TYR A 14 10.35 9.43 -0.29
C TYR A 14 10.99 9.18 -1.66
N LEU A 15 12.29 8.87 -1.70
CA LEU A 15 13.05 8.80 -2.95
C LEU A 15 12.55 7.68 -3.89
N PRO A 16 12.29 6.45 -3.43
CA PRO A 16 11.70 5.42 -4.29
C PRO A 16 10.32 5.79 -4.82
N VAL A 17 9.50 6.48 -4.02
CA VAL A 17 8.15 6.91 -4.44
C VAL A 17 8.26 7.90 -5.59
N LEU A 18 9.16 8.88 -5.47
CA LEU A 18 9.45 9.84 -6.54
C LEU A 18 9.97 9.13 -7.81
N ALA A 19 10.90 8.19 -7.66
CA ALA A 19 11.44 7.42 -8.78
C ALA A 19 10.33 6.61 -9.48
N ALA A 20 9.52 5.87 -8.71
CA ALA A 20 8.39 5.10 -9.23
C ALA A 20 7.35 6.02 -9.91
N ALA A 21 7.08 7.19 -9.35
CA ALA A 21 6.15 8.17 -9.93
C ALA A 21 6.67 8.75 -11.24
N ALA A 22 7.96 9.11 -11.33
CA ALA A 22 8.57 9.55 -12.58
C ALA A 22 8.46 8.47 -13.67
N MET A 23 8.72 7.21 -13.30
CA MET A 23 8.53 6.08 -14.21
C MET A 23 7.07 5.87 -14.62
N ALA A 24 6.12 6.09 -13.69
CA ALA A 24 4.69 5.98 -13.94
C ALA A 24 4.22 7.03 -14.96
N VAL A 25 4.69 8.28 -14.87
CA VAL A 25 4.37 9.34 -15.85
C VAL A 25 4.76 8.90 -17.26
N VAL A 26 5.97 8.37 -17.43
CA VAL A 26 6.45 7.90 -18.73
C VAL A 26 5.64 6.70 -19.24
N ARG A 27 5.25 5.77 -18.36
CA ARG A 27 4.55 4.53 -18.75
C ARG A 27 3.05 4.71 -18.99
N TYR A 28 2.41 5.72 -18.37
CA TYR A 28 0.96 5.87 -18.28
C TYR A 28 0.22 5.81 -19.63
N ARG A 29 0.73 6.55 -20.64
CA ARG A 29 0.04 6.69 -21.94
C ARG A 29 -0.08 5.37 -22.69
N GLY A 30 0.99 4.59 -22.73
CA GLY A 30 1.03 3.28 -23.40
C GLY A 30 0.61 2.10 -22.52
N ALA A 31 0.17 2.32 -21.27
CA ALA A 31 -0.09 1.23 -20.33
C ALA A 31 -1.46 0.60 -20.55
N GLY A 32 -1.53 -0.72 -20.41
CA GLY A 32 -2.80 -1.44 -20.30
C GLY A 32 -3.58 -1.04 -19.04
N PRO A 33 -4.88 -1.35 -18.95
CA PRO A 33 -5.76 -0.87 -17.89
C PRO A 33 -5.26 -1.16 -16.46
N ALA A 34 -4.75 -2.37 -16.22
CA ALA A 34 -4.25 -2.75 -14.90
C ALA A 34 -2.97 -1.96 -14.50
N VAL A 35 -2.04 -1.75 -15.44
CA VAL A 35 -0.81 -0.97 -15.17
C VAL A 35 -1.13 0.51 -14.99
N ARG A 36 -2.17 1.03 -15.65
CA ARG A 36 -2.68 2.39 -15.36
C ARG A 36 -3.19 2.52 -13.93
N MET A 37 -3.83 1.49 -13.38
CA MET A 37 -4.24 1.49 -11.97
C MET A 37 -3.03 1.50 -11.02
N LEU A 38 -1.96 0.76 -11.34
CA LEU A 38 -0.70 0.87 -10.60
C LEU A 38 -0.12 2.30 -10.64
N CYS A 39 -0.18 2.97 -11.81
CA CYS A 39 0.26 4.36 -11.92
C CYS A 39 -0.57 5.29 -11.02
N TRP A 40 -1.90 5.12 -11.02
CA TRP A 40 -2.79 5.88 -10.13
C TRP A 40 -2.50 5.63 -8.65
N LEU A 41 -2.23 4.37 -8.28
CA LEU A 41 -1.81 4.01 -6.92
C LEU A 41 -0.54 4.76 -6.52
N ILE A 42 0.49 4.77 -7.38
CA ILE A 42 1.75 5.48 -7.11
C ILE A 42 1.55 6.99 -7.01
N PHE A 43 0.76 7.59 -7.90
CA PHE A 43 0.47 9.02 -7.84
C PHE A 43 -0.33 9.40 -6.59
N PHE A 44 -1.30 8.57 -6.22
CA PHE A 44 -2.06 8.76 -4.99
C PHE A 44 -1.14 8.67 -3.77
N ALA A 45 -0.28 7.66 -3.72
CA ALA A 45 0.68 7.51 -2.65
C ALA A 45 1.60 8.73 -2.55
N LEU A 46 2.18 9.16 -3.68
CA LEU A 46 3.01 10.37 -3.74
C LEU A 46 2.27 11.61 -3.22
N LEU A 47 0.99 11.78 -3.60
CA LEU A 47 0.16 12.90 -3.15
C LEU A 47 -0.01 12.88 -1.63
N ILE A 48 -0.47 11.77 -1.06
CA ILE A 48 -0.71 11.63 0.38
C ILE A 48 0.60 11.80 1.16
N GLU A 49 1.68 11.22 0.67
CA GLU A 49 3.01 11.34 1.26
C GLU A 49 3.54 12.78 1.22
N SER A 50 3.28 13.52 0.15
CA SER A 50 3.66 14.94 0.03
C SER A 50 2.86 15.80 1.01
N ILE A 51 1.53 15.61 1.04
CA ILE A 51 0.62 16.30 1.96
C ILE A 51 1.04 16.04 3.41
N SER A 52 1.31 14.77 3.75
CA SER A 52 1.72 14.36 5.09
C SER A 52 3.02 15.02 5.54
N ARG A 53 4.01 15.18 4.65
CA ARG A 53 5.28 15.86 4.95
C ARG A 53 5.10 17.37 5.11
N VAL A 54 4.22 17.99 4.32
CA VAL A 54 3.85 19.40 4.48
C VAL A 54 3.23 19.62 5.86
N PHE A 55 2.24 18.81 6.27
CA PHE A 55 1.65 18.88 7.60
C PHE A 55 2.67 18.66 8.72
N TRP A 56 3.59 17.70 8.55
CA TRP A 56 4.68 17.46 9.49
C TRP A 56 5.61 18.68 9.65
N PHE A 57 5.95 19.36 8.55
CA PHE A 57 6.75 20.59 8.57
C PHE A 57 6.06 21.71 9.36
N PHE A 58 4.73 21.83 9.20
CA PHE A 58 3.91 22.78 9.95
C PHE A 58 3.51 22.28 11.36
N LYS A 59 3.99 21.10 11.79
CA LYS A 59 3.65 20.46 13.07
C LYS A 59 2.15 20.25 13.31
N VAL A 60 1.38 20.13 12.24
CA VAL A 60 -0.05 19.84 12.28
C VAL A 60 -0.24 18.34 12.14
N SER A 61 -1.17 17.77 12.92
CA SER A 61 -1.49 16.34 12.86
C SER A 61 -2.02 15.96 11.49
N ASN A 62 -1.46 14.90 10.91
CA ASN A 62 -1.87 14.33 9.63
C ASN A 62 -2.76 13.08 9.80
N LEU A 63 -3.16 12.75 11.03
CA LEU A 63 -3.93 11.53 11.34
C LEU A 63 -5.27 11.47 10.60
N PHE A 64 -5.87 12.62 10.30
CA PHE A 64 -7.12 12.69 9.53
C PHE A 64 -6.98 12.17 8.08
N LEU A 65 -5.76 12.07 7.55
CA LEU A 65 -5.49 11.50 6.23
C LEU A 65 -5.57 9.98 6.25
N TRP A 66 -5.41 9.35 7.41
CA TRP A 66 -5.29 7.90 7.53
C TRP A 66 -6.53 7.14 7.00
N PRO A 67 -7.78 7.49 7.37
CA PRO A 67 -8.97 6.81 6.87
C PRO A 67 -9.15 6.97 5.35
N VAL A 68 -8.80 8.16 4.83
CA VAL A 68 -8.85 8.46 3.40
C VAL A 68 -7.80 7.64 2.64
N TYR A 69 -6.59 7.56 3.19
CA TYR A 69 -5.47 6.80 2.63
C TYR A 69 -5.82 5.32 2.49
N ILE A 70 -6.21 4.65 3.58
CA ILE A 70 -6.51 3.21 3.55
C ILE A 70 -7.70 2.90 2.64
N THR A 71 -8.71 3.78 2.58
CA THR A 71 -9.91 3.55 1.75
C THR A 71 -9.59 3.64 0.27
N LEU A 72 -8.83 4.65 -0.14
CA LEU A 72 -8.46 4.83 -1.54
C LEU A 72 -7.36 3.86 -2.00
N GLU A 73 -6.41 3.51 -1.13
CA GLU A 73 -5.42 2.46 -1.40
C GLU A 73 -6.12 1.12 -1.63
N PHE A 74 -7.01 0.72 -0.72
CA PHE A 74 -7.84 -0.47 -0.88
C PHE A 74 -8.67 -0.45 -2.17
N ALA A 75 -9.26 0.71 -2.51
CA ALA A 75 -10.00 0.90 -3.75
C ALA A 75 -9.18 0.65 -5.00
N LEU A 76 -8.01 1.29 -5.08
CA LEU A 76 -7.12 1.16 -6.22
C LEU A 76 -6.56 -0.26 -6.35
N LEU A 77 -6.17 -0.90 -5.24
CA LEU A 77 -5.68 -2.27 -5.22
C LEU A 77 -6.75 -3.28 -5.64
N THR A 78 -7.94 -3.20 -5.05
CA THR A 78 -9.05 -4.11 -5.40
C THR A 78 -9.46 -3.95 -6.86
N TRP A 79 -9.50 -2.71 -7.35
CA TRP A 79 -9.78 -2.45 -8.76
C TRP A 79 -8.69 -3.01 -9.66
N MET A 80 -7.42 -2.75 -9.34
CA MET A 80 -6.26 -3.25 -10.10
C MET A 80 -6.32 -4.78 -10.22
N TYR A 81 -6.48 -5.50 -9.10
CA TYR A 81 -6.56 -6.96 -9.13
C TYR A 81 -7.82 -7.50 -9.81
N SER A 82 -8.93 -6.77 -9.80
CA SER A 82 -10.11 -7.15 -10.60
C SER A 82 -9.82 -7.19 -12.10
N LEU A 83 -8.88 -6.36 -12.58
CA LEU A 83 -8.42 -6.35 -13.97
C LEU A 83 -7.34 -7.40 -14.24
N VAL A 84 -6.43 -7.64 -13.29
CA VAL A 84 -5.32 -8.60 -13.45
C VAL A 84 -5.82 -10.05 -13.41
N LEU A 85 -6.71 -10.35 -12.45
CA LEU A 85 -7.27 -11.69 -12.30
C LEU A 85 -8.28 -11.98 -13.41
N ASP A 86 -8.92 -10.96 -13.98
CA ASP A 86 -9.90 -11.07 -15.07
C ASP A 86 -11.04 -12.06 -14.72
N GLN A 87 -11.42 -12.07 -13.44
CA GLN A 87 -12.46 -12.93 -12.90
C GLN A 87 -13.77 -12.16 -12.78
N GLN A 88 -14.81 -12.61 -13.47
CA GLN A 88 -16.10 -11.91 -13.50
C GLN A 88 -16.71 -11.70 -12.11
N TRP A 89 -16.55 -12.66 -11.20
CA TRP A 89 -17.07 -12.56 -9.84
C TRP A 89 -16.41 -11.39 -9.08
N LEU A 90 -15.09 -11.21 -9.22
CA LEU A 90 -14.35 -10.14 -8.56
C LEU A 90 -14.70 -8.77 -9.16
N MET A 91 -14.94 -8.70 -10.47
CA MET A 91 -15.41 -7.46 -11.12
C MET A 91 -16.79 -7.01 -10.62
N ARG A 92 -17.69 -7.95 -10.31
CA ARG A 92 -19.01 -7.66 -9.72
C ARG A 92 -18.91 -7.31 -8.24
N LEU A 93 -18.05 -8.01 -7.50
CA LEU A 93 -17.90 -7.85 -6.06
C LEU A 93 -17.07 -6.64 -5.65
N ARG A 94 -16.18 -6.11 -6.51
CA ARG A 94 -15.30 -5.00 -6.13
C ARG A 94 -16.07 -3.81 -5.55
N GLY A 95 -17.18 -3.41 -6.16
CA GLY A 95 -17.99 -2.27 -5.66
C GLY A 95 -18.55 -2.52 -4.27
N TRP A 96 -19.02 -3.74 -4.02
CA TRP A 96 -19.49 -4.18 -2.70
C TRP A 96 -18.36 -4.23 -1.68
N MET A 97 -17.19 -4.76 -2.04
CA MET A 97 -16.00 -4.77 -1.18
C MET A 97 -15.62 -3.34 -0.76
N LEU A 98 -15.63 -2.39 -1.70
CA LEU A 98 -15.34 -0.99 -1.41
C LEU A 98 -16.40 -0.33 -0.54
N GLY A 99 -17.68 -0.55 -0.84
CA GLY A 99 -18.78 -0.03 -0.03
C GLY A 99 -18.71 -0.52 1.42
N VAL A 100 -18.57 -1.83 1.61
CA VAL A 100 -18.46 -2.45 2.94
C VAL A 100 -17.21 -1.96 3.67
N PHE A 101 -16.05 -1.95 3.01
CA PHE A 101 -14.81 -1.48 3.64
C PHE A 101 -14.91 -0.01 4.06
N THR A 102 -15.44 0.85 3.20
CA THR A 102 -15.64 2.28 3.50
C THR A 102 -16.58 2.46 4.69
N ILE A 103 -17.70 1.72 4.73
CA ILE A 103 -18.63 1.76 5.86
C ILE A 103 -17.94 1.31 7.15
N VAL A 104 -17.15 0.23 7.13
CA VAL A 104 -16.41 -0.26 8.29
C VAL A 104 -15.43 0.80 8.81
N VAL A 105 -14.67 1.44 7.92
CA VAL A 105 -13.74 2.52 8.29
C VAL A 105 -14.49 3.71 8.88
N LEU A 106 -15.57 4.17 8.25
CA LEU A 106 -16.35 5.31 8.74
C LEU A 106 -17.00 5.04 10.09
N LEU A 107 -17.59 3.86 10.30
CA LEU A 107 -18.19 3.49 11.58
C LEU A 107 -17.15 3.45 12.71
N ARG A 108 -15.93 3.01 12.40
CA ARG A 108 -14.82 2.99 13.35
C ARG A 108 -14.31 4.38 13.70
N GLU A 109 -14.16 5.26 12.71
CA GLU A 109 -13.78 6.65 12.94
C GLU A 109 -14.83 7.40 13.77
N LEU A 110 -16.12 7.23 13.44
CA LEU A 110 -17.22 7.83 14.19
C LEU A 110 -17.31 7.29 15.63
N GLY A 111 -17.07 6.00 15.83
CA GLY A 111 -17.09 5.35 17.15
C GLY A 111 -15.91 5.70 18.06
N GLN A 112 -14.80 6.22 17.50
CA GLN A 112 -13.60 6.61 18.25
C GLN A 112 -13.66 8.03 18.84
N HIS A 113 -14.67 8.84 18.52
CA HIS A 113 -14.85 10.15 19.12
C HIS A 113 -15.06 10.04 20.65
N GLY A 114 -13.96 10.14 21.41
CA GLY A 114 -13.96 10.18 22.88
C GLY A 114 -13.07 9.16 23.60
N GLN A 115 -12.38 8.24 22.90
CA GLN A 115 -11.44 7.29 23.53
C GLN A 115 -10.00 7.54 23.06
N SER A 116 -9.12 8.02 23.95
CA SER A 116 -7.75 8.44 23.61
C SER A 116 -6.67 7.35 23.79
N VAL A 117 -7.04 6.14 24.24
CA VAL A 117 -6.05 5.17 24.75
C VAL A 117 -5.67 4.09 23.73
N TRP A 118 -6.51 3.80 22.73
CA TRP A 118 -6.29 2.71 21.78
C TRP A 118 -6.24 3.21 20.35
N ILE A 119 -5.19 2.84 19.61
CA ILE A 119 -5.13 3.09 18.16
C ILE A 119 -5.98 2.01 17.47
N ASP A 120 -7.03 2.42 16.77
CA ASP A 120 -7.81 1.50 15.95
C ASP A 120 -7.08 1.20 14.64
N ASN A 121 -6.51 0.00 14.57
CA ASN A 121 -5.76 -0.49 13.41
C ASN A 121 -6.52 -1.55 12.62
N ALA A 122 -7.78 -1.81 12.95
CA ALA A 122 -8.53 -2.91 12.35
C ALA A 122 -8.73 -2.71 10.83
N GLY A 123 -8.98 -1.48 10.38
CA GLY A 123 -9.10 -1.17 8.95
C GLY A 123 -7.84 -1.58 8.17
N ARG A 124 -6.66 -1.22 8.70
CA ARG A 124 -5.38 -1.58 8.09
C ARG A 124 -5.10 -3.07 8.12
N SER A 125 -5.46 -3.77 9.19
CA SER A 125 -5.33 -5.23 9.28
C SER A 125 -6.26 -5.95 8.29
N ILE A 126 -7.51 -5.50 8.15
CA ILE A 126 -8.48 -6.06 7.19
C ILE A 126 -8.00 -5.84 5.76
N GLU A 127 -7.58 -4.61 5.42
CA GLU A 127 -6.98 -4.29 4.13
C GLU A 127 -5.80 -5.22 3.83
N SER A 128 -4.88 -5.39 4.79
CA SER A 128 -3.71 -6.24 4.62
C SER A 128 -4.08 -7.68 4.29
N VAL A 129 -5.04 -8.25 5.01
CA VAL A 129 -5.52 -9.62 4.75
C VAL A 129 -6.08 -9.74 3.34
N VAL A 130 -6.94 -8.82 2.92
CA VAL A 130 -7.55 -8.87 1.58
C VAL A 130 -6.49 -8.73 0.48
N VAL A 131 -5.55 -7.80 0.63
CA VAL A 131 -4.50 -7.58 -0.36
C VAL A 131 -3.54 -8.79 -0.45
N ILE A 132 -3.22 -9.41 0.70
CA ILE A 132 -2.46 -10.68 0.73
C ILE A 132 -3.20 -11.76 -0.06
N PHE A 133 -4.51 -11.94 0.15
CA PHE A 133 -5.31 -12.91 -0.60
C PHE A 133 -5.34 -12.60 -2.10
N LEU A 134 -5.46 -11.33 -2.50
CA LEU A 134 -5.42 -10.93 -3.91
C LEU A 134 -4.06 -11.23 -4.57
N ALA A 135 -2.96 -10.95 -3.87
CA ALA A 135 -1.61 -11.26 -4.34
C ALA A 135 -1.39 -12.78 -4.46
N LEU A 136 -1.85 -13.56 -3.48
CA LEU A 136 -1.79 -15.02 -3.53
C LEU A 136 -2.66 -15.60 -4.66
N ALA A 137 -3.86 -15.06 -4.88
CA ALA A 137 -4.73 -15.45 -5.99
C ALA A 137 -4.07 -15.19 -7.36
N TYR A 138 -3.29 -14.11 -7.49
CA TYR A 138 -2.50 -13.88 -8.69
C TYR A 138 -1.44 -14.96 -8.90
N PHE A 139 -0.65 -15.29 -7.87
CA PHE A 139 0.34 -16.35 -7.97
C PHE A 139 -0.29 -17.71 -8.30
N TYR A 140 -1.44 -18.01 -7.70
CA TYR A 140 -2.22 -19.21 -8.00
C TYR A 140 -2.66 -19.25 -9.47
N LYS A 141 -3.24 -18.16 -10.00
CA LYS A 141 -3.64 -18.05 -11.42
C LYS A 141 -2.45 -18.30 -12.35
N VAL A 142 -1.32 -17.63 -12.08
CA VAL A 142 -0.10 -17.76 -12.90
C VAL A 142 0.44 -19.20 -12.87
N PHE A 143 0.43 -19.84 -11.71
CA PHE A 143 0.85 -21.23 -11.56
C PHE A 143 -0.05 -22.20 -12.34
N GLN A 144 -1.36 -21.97 -12.35
CA GLN A 144 -2.30 -22.81 -13.09
C GLN A 144 -2.21 -22.63 -14.61
N GLU A 145 -2.03 -21.40 -15.09
CA GLU A 145 -2.08 -21.13 -16.52
C GLU A 145 -0.81 -21.61 -17.25
N LEU A 146 0.35 -21.68 -16.58
CA LEU A 146 1.65 -22.10 -17.16
C LEU A 146 2.05 -21.37 -18.46
N LYS A 147 1.35 -20.29 -18.82
CA LYS A 147 1.55 -19.53 -20.08
C LYS A 147 2.79 -18.63 -20.04
N VAL A 148 3.31 -18.34 -18.86
CA VAL A 148 4.41 -17.38 -18.68
C VAL A 148 5.74 -18.12 -18.73
N GLN A 149 6.48 -17.93 -19.82
CA GLN A 149 7.82 -18.51 -19.99
C GLN A 149 8.86 -17.91 -19.04
N ASN A 150 8.71 -16.62 -18.67
CA ASN A 150 9.58 -15.94 -17.72
C ASN A 150 8.80 -14.99 -16.81
N LEU A 151 8.60 -15.41 -15.56
CA LEU A 151 7.86 -14.66 -14.53
C LEU A 151 8.46 -13.28 -14.24
N LEU A 152 9.78 -13.15 -14.35
CA LEU A 152 10.48 -11.89 -14.06
C LEU A 152 10.16 -10.81 -15.11
N LEU A 153 9.66 -11.21 -16.27
CA LEU A 153 9.19 -10.31 -17.32
C LEU A 153 7.72 -9.89 -17.18
N GLU A 154 6.99 -10.41 -16.19
CA GLU A 154 5.62 -10.03 -15.92
C GLU A 154 5.55 -8.90 -14.87
N PRO A 155 5.00 -7.72 -15.20
CA PRO A 155 4.90 -6.61 -14.26
C PRO A 155 4.22 -6.98 -12.94
N PHE A 156 3.11 -7.73 -13.02
CA PHE A 156 2.31 -8.08 -11.86
C PHE A 156 2.97 -9.11 -10.94
N PHE A 157 3.99 -9.83 -11.42
CA PHE A 157 4.83 -10.65 -10.53
C PHE A 157 5.52 -9.76 -9.49
N TRP A 158 6.16 -8.68 -9.93
CA TRP A 158 6.85 -7.74 -9.05
C TRP A 158 5.88 -6.96 -8.15
N VAL A 159 4.73 -6.53 -8.69
CA VAL A 159 3.68 -5.86 -7.91
C VAL A 159 3.17 -6.78 -6.80
N SER A 160 2.79 -8.02 -7.13
CA SER A 160 2.27 -8.97 -6.15
C SER A 160 3.31 -9.42 -5.13
N ALA A 161 4.57 -9.59 -5.53
CA ALA A 161 5.65 -9.95 -4.61
C ALA A 161 5.92 -8.84 -3.59
N GLY A 162 6.00 -7.58 -4.05
CA GLY A 162 6.19 -6.43 -3.16
C GLY A 162 5.00 -6.22 -2.22
N LEU A 163 3.78 -6.32 -2.76
CA LEU A 163 2.55 -6.23 -1.97
C LEU A 163 2.48 -7.31 -0.89
N LEU A 164 2.79 -8.56 -1.24
CA LEU A 164 2.77 -9.67 -0.28
C LEU A 164 3.75 -9.41 0.87
N LEU A 165 4.99 -9.02 0.55
CA LEU A 165 5.99 -8.71 1.57
C LEU A 165 5.55 -7.54 2.47
N PHE A 166 5.12 -6.43 1.86
CA PHE A 166 4.71 -5.23 2.59
C PHE A 166 3.48 -5.45 3.46
N PHE A 167 2.41 -6.03 2.90
CA PHE A 167 1.16 -6.23 3.63
C PHE A 167 1.25 -7.35 4.67
N SER A 168 2.08 -8.38 4.47
CA SER A 168 2.34 -9.37 5.53
C SER A 168 3.08 -8.76 6.72
N GLY A 169 4.09 -7.92 6.47
CA GLY A 169 4.77 -7.20 7.55
C GLY A 169 3.85 -6.22 8.27
N ASN A 170 3.09 -5.42 7.51
CA ASN A 170 2.13 -4.49 8.06
C ASN A 170 1.08 -5.18 8.91
N PHE A 171 0.52 -6.30 8.45
CA PHE A 171 -0.45 -7.07 9.20
C PHE A 171 0.07 -7.42 10.61
N LEU A 172 1.32 -7.90 10.71
CA LEU A 172 1.94 -8.20 12.00
C LEU A 172 2.15 -6.93 12.84
N ILE A 173 2.70 -5.87 12.25
CA ILE A 173 2.94 -4.60 12.95
C ILE A 173 1.65 -4.05 13.55
N PHE A 174 0.58 -3.97 12.76
CA PHE A 174 -0.67 -3.34 13.15
C PHE A 174 -1.50 -4.17 14.13
N ILE A 175 -1.39 -5.52 14.10
CA ILE A 175 -1.97 -6.38 15.13
C ILE A 175 -1.30 -6.16 16.49
N PHE A 176 0.02 -6.04 16.53
CA PHE A 176 0.77 -5.90 17.77
C PHE A 176 0.99 -4.44 18.19
N MET A 177 0.51 -3.45 17.43
CA MET A 177 0.84 -2.03 17.62
C MET A 177 0.53 -1.51 19.03
N ASN A 178 -0.66 -1.83 19.57
CA ASN A 178 -1.03 -1.38 20.91
C ASN A 178 -0.14 -2.02 22.00
N PHE A 179 0.28 -3.28 21.82
CA PHE A 179 1.23 -3.92 22.72
C PHE A 179 2.62 -3.27 22.63
N ILE A 180 3.11 -3.03 21.42
CA ILE A 180 4.41 -2.38 21.15
C ILE A 180 4.48 -1.00 21.82
N LEU A 181 3.43 -0.19 21.65
CA LEU A 181 3.36 1.17 22.20
C LEU A 181 3.37 1.19 23.73
N LEU A 182 2.69 0.23 24.37
CA LEU A 182 2.66 0.12 25.83
C LEU A 182 3.99 -0.42 26.39
N TYR A 183 4.70 -1.25 25.64
CA TYR A 183 5.89 -1.93 26.12
C TYR A 183 7.14 -1.04 26.06
N SER A 184 7.45 -0.43 24.91
CA SER A 184 8.68 0.36 24.76
C SER A 184 8.63 1.32 23.57
N LYS A 185 8.94 2.59 23.84
CA LYS A 185 9.13 3.60 22.79
C LYS A 185 10.25 3.23 21.81
N ASN A 186 11.36 2.69 22.32
CA ASN A 186 12.48 2.27 21.47
C ASN A 186 12.07 1.13 20.51
N LEU A 187 11.27 0.17 21.00
CA LEU A 187 10.72 -0.90 20.15
C LEU A 187 9.79 -0.32 19.07
N ASN A 188 8.92 0.62 19.43
CA ASN A 188 8.08 1.32 18.47
C ASN A 188 8.91 1.99 17.36
N ASP A 189 9.94 2.75 17.73
CA ASP A 189 10.79 3.46 16.77
C ASP A 189 11.51 2.50 15.81
N GLN A 190 12.02 1.36 16.32
CA GLN A 190 12.61 0.30 15.50
C GLN A 190 11.62 -0.33 14.53
N ILE A 191 10.38 -0.55 14.95
CA ILE A 191 9.32 -1.11 14.11
C ILE A 191 8.92 -0.15 12.99
N TRP A 192 8.91 1.16 13.25
CA TRP A 192 8.72 2.16 12.21
C TRP A 192 9.85 2.17 11.17
N VAL A 193 11.09 1.88 11.58
CA VAL A 193 12.21 1.68 10.64
C VAL A 193 11.98 0.44 9.76
N ILE A 194 11.51 -0.67 10.33
CA ILE A 194 11.16 -1.87 9.55
C ILE A 194 10.03 -1.56 8.56
N HIS A 195 8.97 -0.89 9.01
CA HIS A 195 7.88 -0.43 8.15
C HIS A 195 8.40 0.43 6.98
N ALA A 196 9.27 1.40 7.28
CA ALA A 196 9.91 2.26 6.30
C ALA A 196 10.72 1.48 5.25
N LEU A 197 11.49 0.47 5.69
CA LEU A 197 12.24 -0.43 4.79
C LEU A 197 11.30 -1.24 3.89
N MET A 198 10.22 -1.81 4.44
CA MET A 198 9.25 -2.57 3.65
C MET A 198 8.57 -1.69 2.60
N ASN A 199 8.24 -0.45 2.97
CA ASN A 199 7.71 0.54 2.03
C ASN A 199 8.72 0.84 0.91
N TYR A 200 9.99 1.00 1.26
CA TYR A 200 11.08 1.21 0.30
C TYR A 200 11.15 0.06 -0.73
N VAL A 201 11.10 -1.19 -0.26
CA VAL A 201 11.08 -2.38 -1.12
C VAL A 201 9.84 -2.41 -2.02
N LEU A 202 8.66 -2.07 -1.49
CA LEU A 202 7.42 -2.01 -2.27
C LEU A 202 7.53 -1.07 -3.47
N TYR A 203 8.04 0.14 -3.28
CA TYR A 203 8.17 1.09 -4.39
C TYR A 203 9.28 0.71 -5.38
N ILE A 204 10.32 0.01 -4.93
CA ILE A 204 11.30 -0.59 -5.85
C ILE A 204 10.61 -1.63 -6.73
N THR A 205 9.81 -2.54 -6.17
CA THR A 205 9.15 -3.55 -7.00
C THR A 205 8.11 -2.93 -7.94
N TYR A 206 7.45 -1.83 -7.55
CA TYR A 206 6.60 -1.05 -8.45
C TYR A 206 7.38 -0.41 -9.58
N ALA A 207 8.55 0.19 -9.30
CA ALA A 207 9.43 0.74 -10.31
C ALA A 207 9.91 -0.34 -11.30
N ILE A 208 10.31 -1.52 -10.79
CA ILE A 208 10.68 -2.67 -11.64
C ILE A 208 9.49 -3.13 -12.49
N ALA A 209 8.28 -3.23 -11.92
CA ALA A 209 7.08 -3.60 -12.66
C ALA A 209 6.81 -2.63 -13.84
N LEU A 210 6.95 -1.33 -13.60
CA LEU A 210 6.78 -0.29 -14.63
C LEU A 210 7.89 -0.34 -15.69
N TRP A 211 9.11 -0.72 -15.32
CA TRP A 211 10.24 -0.89 -16.22
C TRP A 211 10.04 -2.07 -17.17
N VAL A 212 9.85 -3.25 -16.60
CA VAL A 212 9.73 -4.52 -17.33
C VAL A 212 8.52 -4.50 -18.24
N GLY A 213 7.43 -3.85 -17.81
CA GLY A 213 6.24 -3.66 -18.63
C GLY A 213 6.45 -2.78 -19.87
N ARG A 214 7.62 -2.17 -20.11
CA ARG A 214 7.91 -1.39 -21.34
C ARG A 214 8.23 -2.26 -22.56
N GLY A 215 8.66 -3.50 -22.35
CA GLY A 215 9.09 -4.41 -23.43
C GLY A 215 7.95 -5.11 -24.17
N LYS A 216 6.69 -4.75 -23.90
CA LYS A 216 5.47 -5.25 -24.55
C LYS A 216 4.68 -4.07 -25.06
#